data_AF-A0A842Q2V8-F1
#
_entry.id   AF-A0A842Q2V8-F1
#
_cell.length_a   1.000
_cell.length_b   1.000
_cell.length_c   1.000
_cell.angle_alpha   90.00
_cell.angle_beta   90.00
_cell.angle_gamma   90.00
#
_symmetry.space_group_name_H-M   'P 1'
#
loop_
_entity.id
_entity.type
_entity.pdbx_description
1 polymer ?
#
loop_
_entity_poly.entity_id
_entity_poly.type
_entity_poly.pdbx_seq_one_letter_code
_entity_poly.pdbx_strand_id
1 'polypeptide(L)' 'DLDAVKKLANKIACVNRRIFFHGDATIFFENNELLKAYSESTMQAHMQLHDHS' A
#
# COMPACT_ATOMS: atom_id res chain seq x y z
N ASP A 1 -5.22 -8.91 1.54
CA ASP A 1 -4.37 -9.60 2.51
C ASP A 1 -2.91 -9.37 2.13
N LEU A 2 -2.11 -8.77 3.02
CA LEU A 2 -0.71 -8.44 2.73
C LEU A 2 0.22 -9.67 2.77
N ASP A 3 -0.14 -10.72 3.51
CA ASP A 3 0.66 -11.96 3.57
C ASP A 3 0.59 -12.73 2.25
N ALA A 4 -0.56 -12.71 1.58
CA ALA A 4 -0.68 -13.28 0.23
C ALA A 4 0.19 -12.52 -0.79
N VAL A 5 0.20 -11.18 -0.72
CA VAL A 5 1.03 -10.33 -1.59
C VAL A 5 2.51 -10.60 -1.32
N LYS A 6 2.91 -10.71 -0.05
CA LYS A 6 4.28 -11.03 0.35
C LYS A 6 4.79 -12.36 -0.19
N LYS A 7 3.90 -13.36 -0.33
CA LYS A 7 4.25 -14.68 -0.83
C LYS A 7 4.30 -14.79 -2.35
N LEU A 8 3.53 -13.96 -3.07
CA LEU A 8 3.27 -14.16 -4.50
C LEU A 8 3.82 -13.04 -5.38
N ALA A 9 4.02 -11.84 -4.85
CA ALA A 9 4.44 -10.69 -5.63
C ALA A 9 5.96 -10.50 -5.58
N ASN A 10 6.55 -10.28 -6.76
CA ASN A 10 7.96 -9.89 -6.90
C ASN A 10 8.11 -8.36 -6.89
N LYS A 11 7.14 -7.64 -7.45
CA LYS A 11 7.10 -6.19 -7.54
C LYS A 11 5.79 -5.66 -6.97
N ILE A 12 5.86 -4.50 -6.33
CA ILE A 12 4.72 -3.81 -5.73
C ILE A 12 4.68 -2.39 -6.28
N ALA A 13 3.46 -1.92 -6.56
CA ALA A 13 3.18 -0.52 -6.82
C ALA A 13 2.09 -0.05 -5.86
N CYS A 14 2.38 0.97 -5.06
CA CYS A 14 1.39 1.59 -4.19
C CYS A 14 0.82 2.84 -4.87
N VAL A 15 -0.51 2.90 -4.93
CA VAL A 15 -1.26 3.92 -5.68
C VAL A 15 -2.33 4.54 -4.79
N ASN A 16 -2.33 5.86 -4.70
CA ASN A 16 -3.42 6.65 -4.13
C ASN A 16 -3.55 7.96 -4.94
N ARG A 17 -4.43 7.97 -5.95
CA ARG A 17 -4.54 9.00 -7.02
C ARG A 17 -3.29 9.19 -7.89
N ARG A 18 -2.10 8.88 -7.37
CA ARG A 18 -0.79 8.84 -8.03
C ARG A 18 0.02 7.66 -7.46
N ILE A 19 1.00 7.17 -8.22
CA ILE A 19 1.96 6.19 -7.72
C ILE A 19 2.91 6.91 -6.76
N PHE A 20 3.00 6.41 -5.53
CA PHE A 20 3.93 6.94 -4.52
C PHE A 20 5.02 5.93 -4.14
N PHE A 21 4.89 4.68 -4.56
CA PHE A 21 5.93 3.67 -4.46
C PHE A 21 5.83 2.69 -5.62
N HIS A 22 6.97 2.31 -6.20
CA HIS A 22 7.11 1.21 -7.14
C HIS A 22 8.47 0.55 -6.95
N GLY A 23 8.50 -0.75 -6.70
CA GLY A 23 9.76 -1.45 -6.41
C GLY A 23 9.57 -2.92 -6.08
N ASP A 24 10.62 -3.55 -5.56
CA ASP A 24 10.59 -4.93 -5.12
C ASP A 24 9.73 -5.13 -3.88
N ALA A 25 9.07 -6.29 -3.81
CA ALA A 25 8.26 -6.66 -2.67
C ALA A 25 9.09 -6.73 -1.38
N THR A 26 10.33 -7.22 -1.44
CA THR A 26 11.25 -7.25 -0.29
C THR A 26 11.50 -5.85 0.28
N ILE A 27 11.82 -4.87 -0.58
CA ILE A 27 12.03 -3.47 -0.17
C ILE A 27 10.78 -2.90 0.48
N PHE A 28 9.59 -3.18 -0.08
CA PHE A 28 8.34 -2.73 0.50
C PHE A 28 8.09 -3.31 1.89
N PHE A 29 8.25 -4.63 2.06
CA PHE A 29 7.95 -5.32 3.33
C PHE A 29 9.01 -5.13 4.41
N GLU A 30 10.26 -4.81 4.04
CA GLU A 30 11.35 -4.52 5.00
C GLU A 30 11.35 -3.05 5.45
N ASN A 31 10.66 -2.17 4.72
CA ASN A 31 10.59 -0.75 5.03
C ASN A 31 9.29 -0.41 5.80
N ASN A 32 9.43 -0.23 7.12
CA ASN A 32 8.31 0.12 7.99
C ASN A 32 7.65 1.46 7.63
N GLU A 33 8.38 2.43 7.08
CA GLU A 33 7.79 3.70 6.66
C GLU A 33 6.90 3.53 5.43
N LEU A 34 7.29 2.66 4.48
CA LEU A 34 6.46 2.34 3.31
C LEU A 34 5.18 1.60 3.71
N LEU A 35 5.27 0.65 4.64
CA LEU A 35 4.10 -0.04 5.20
C LEU A 35 3.15 0.93 5.92
N LYS A 36 3.70 1.88 6.68
CA LYS A 36 2.93 2.93 7.34
C LYS A 36 2.23 3.83 6.32
N ALA A 37 2.95 4.33 5.32
CA ALA A 37 2.41 5.19 4.26
C ALA A 37 1.32 4.48 3.45
N TYR A 38 1.49 3.20 3.14
CA TYR A 38 0.46 2.37 2.50
C TYR A 38 -0.80 2.25 3.37
N SER A 39 -0.62 1.95 4.67
CA SER A 39 -1.73 1.78 5.63
C SER A 39 -2.51 3.08 5.83
N GLU A 40 -1.81 4.21 5.95
CA GLU A 40 -2.42 5.54 6.05
C GLU A 40 -3.18 5.90 4.77
N SER A 41 -2.59 5.63 3.60
CA SER A 41 -3.24 5.88 2.30
C SER A 41 -4.51 5.05 2.11
N THR A 42 -4.50 3.78 2.53
CA THR A 42 -5.68 2.91 2.45
C THR A 42 -6.77 3.36 3.42
N MET A 43 -6.40 3.77 4.64
CA MET A 43 -7.35 4.33 5.60
C MET A 43 -7.96 5.65 5.10
N GLN A 44 -7.16 6.53 4.49
CA GLN A 44 -7.65 7.77 3.89
C GLN A 44 -8.64 7.49 2.76
N ALA A 45 -8.32 6.56 1.84
CA ALA A 45 -9.21 6.18 0.75
C ALA A 45 -10.53 5.57 1.27
N HIS A 46 -10.46 4.76 2.33
CA HIS A 46 -11.63 4.19 2.98
C HIS A 46 -12.53 5.27 3.60
N MET A 47 -11.95 6.22 4.34
CA MET A 47 -12.72 7.33 4.94
C MET A 47 -13.39 8.20 3.86
N GLN A 48 -12.72 8.47 2.74
CA GLN A 48 -13.31 9.21 1.62
C GLN A 48 -14.53 8.50 1.00
N LEU A 49 -14.55 7.17 0.99
CA LEU A 49 -15.71 6.40 0.52
C LEU A 49 -16.89 6.51 1.50
N HIS A 50 -16.60 6.55 2.81
CA HIS A 50 -17.62 6.70 3.85
C HIS A 50 -18.17 8.14 3.97
N ASP A 51 -17.35 9.16 3.73
CA ASP A 51 -17.76 10.58 3.78
C ASP A 51 -18.61 11.00 2.56
N HIS A 52 -18.74 10.11 1.58
CA HIS A 52 -19.59 10.27 0.38
C HIS A 52 -20.86 9.40 0.42
N SER A 53 -21.19 8.81 1.57
CA SER A 53 -22.41 7.99 1.80
C SER A 53 -23.47 8.73 2.60
#